data_AF-A0A3N2K1W8-F1
#
_entry.id   AF-A0A3N2K1W8-F1
#
_cell.length_a   1.000
_cell.length_b   1.000
_cell.length_c   1.000
_cell.angle_alpha   90.00
_cell.angle_beta   90.00
_cell.angle_gamma   90.00
#
_symmetry.space_group_name_H-M   'P 1'
#
loop_
_entity.id
_entity.type
_entity.pdbx_description
1 polymer ?
#
loop_
_entity_poly.entity_id
_entity_poly.type
_entity_poly.pdbx_seq_one_letter_code
_entity_poly.pdbx_strand_id
1 'polypeptide(L)' 'MQTKRKLLNSQEAADYLGFSLSYFRKMMMRRVIPMYKPSGKICFFDPDDLDAYLKSVRISSQDEIDAEAARYLANKKLL' A
#
# COMPACT_ATOMS: atom_id res chain seq x y z
N MET A 1 20.28 -8.74 -16.59
CA MET A 1 19.06 -8.66 -17.43
C MET A 1 17.93 -8.18 -16.54
N GLN A 2 17.29 -7.05 -16.83
CA GLN A 2 16.07 -6.67 -16.10
C GLN A 2 14.91 -7.54 -16.62
N THR A 3 14.51 -8.52 -15.83
CA THR A 3 13.30 -9.30 -16.07
C THR A 3 12.11 -8.37 -15.87
N LYS A 4 11.53 -7.87 -16.97
CA LYS A 4 10.33 -7.01 -16.90
C LYS A 4 9.20 -7.82 -16.27
N ARG A 5 8.80 -7.48 -15.04
CA ARG A 5 7.71 -8.17 -14.34
C ARG A 5 6.40 -7.95 -15.09
N LYS A 6 5.61 -9.01 -15.20
CA LYS A 6 4.30 -9.00 -15.88
C LYS A 6 3.32 -8.18 -15.03
N LEU A 7 2.58 -7.27 -15.68
CA LEU A 7 1.45 -6.61 -15.04
C LEU A 7 0.35 -7.62 -14.71
N LEU A 8 -0.21 -7.50 -13.51
CA LEU A 8 -1.27 -8.37 -13.00
C LEU A 8 -2.64 -7.87 -13.45
N ASN A 9 -3.56 -8.79 -13.70
CA ASN A 9 -4.98 -8.49 -13.81
C ASN A 9 -5.63 -8.35 -12.41
N SER A 10 -6.91 -7.97 -12.35
CA SER A 10 -7.59 -7.72 -11.07
C SER A 10 -7.70 -8.96 -10.16
N GLN A 11 -7.79 -10.16 -10.72
CA GLN A 11 -7.80 -11.40 -9.94
C GLN A 11 -6.41 -11.69 -9.38
N GLU A 12 -5.39 -11.69 -10.25
CA GLU A 12 -4.00 -11.91 -9.86
C GLU A 12 -3.55 -10.89 -8.77
N ALA A 13 -3.95 -9.62 -8.91
CA ALA A 13 -3.61 -8.58 -7.94
C ALA A 13 -4.35 -8.73 -6.60
N ALA A 14 -5.62 -9.18 -6.63
CA ALA A 14 -6.37 -9.48 -5.41
C ALA A 14 -5.73 -10.66 -4.66
N ASP A 15 -5.37 -11.72 -5.38
CA ASP A 15 -4.70 -12.89 -4.83
C ASP A 15 -3.30 -12.52 -4.29
N TYR A 16 -2.56 -11.65 -4.99
CA TYR A 16 -1.25 -11.14 -4.56
C TYR A 16 -1.31 -10.42 -3.21
N LEU A 17 -2.33 -9.59 -3.00
CA LEU A 17 -2.52 -8.86 -1.75
C LEU A 17 -3.24 -9.68 -0.65
N GLY A 18 -3.69 -10.90 -0.96
CA GLY A 18 -4.48 -11.72 -0.03
C GLY A 18 -5.90 -11.18 0.22
N PHE A 19 -6.47 -10.44 -0.72
CA PHE A 19 -7.81 -9.88 -0.63
C PHE A 19 -8.83 -10.66 -1.45
N SER A 20 -10.08 -10.70 -0.98
CA SER A 20 -11.17 -11.19 -1.83
C SER A 20 -11.37 -10.25 -3.03
N LEU A 21 -11.71 -10.81 -4.19
CA LEU A 21 -11.92 -10.02 -5.41
C LEU A 21 -13.01 -8.94 -5.24
N SER A 22 -14.07 -9.24 -4.48
CA SER A 22 -15.14 -8.27 -4.19
C SER A 22 -14.61 -7.07 -3.40
N TYR A 23 -13.80 -7.32 -2.38
CA TYR A 23 -13.16 -6.25 -1.60
C TYR A 23 -12.17 -5.46 -2.45
N PHE A 24 -11.32 -6.15 -3.22
CA PHE A 24 -10.35 -5.52 -4.12
C PHE A 24 -11.04 -4.59 -5.14
N ARG A 25 -12.15 -5.01 -5.74
CA ARG A 25 -12.95 -4.16 -6.65
C ARG A 25 -13.49 -2.89 -5.97
N LYS A 26 -13.91 -2.98 -4.70
CA LYS A 26 -14.32 -1.78 -3.93
C LYS A 26 -13.15 -0.81 -3.76
N MET A 27 -11.94 -1.34 -3.51
CA MET A 27 -10.73 -0.50 -3.42
C MET A 27 -10.39 0.16 -4.76
N MET A 28 -10.54 -0.55 -5.88
CA MET A 28 -10.39 0.01 -7.23
C MET A 28 -11.37 1.17 -7.49
N MET A 29 -12.65 1.00 -7.14
CA MET A 29 -13.67 2.06 -7.30
C MET A 29 -13.35 3.29 -6.46
N ARG A 30 -12.82 3.09 -5.25
CA ARG A 30 -12.38 4.17 -4.35
C ARG A 30 -11.02 4.77 -4.74
N ARG A 31 -10.34 4.22 -5.75
CA ARG A 31 -8.99 4.63 -6.20
C ARG A 31 -7.94 4.60 -5.08
N VAL A 32 -8.08 3.64 -4.16
CA VAL A 32 -7.14 3.45 -3.04
C VAL A 32 -5.88 2.67 -3.47
N ILE A 33 -6.02 1.78 -4.46
CA ILE A 33 -4.90 1.00 -5.01
C ILE A 33 -4.48 1.61 -6.36
N PRO A 34 -3.16 1.81 -6.61
CA PRO A 34 -2.65 2.22 -7.91
C PRO A 34 -3.06 1.25 -9.02
N MET A 35 -3.52 1.77 -10.16
CA MET A 35 -3.94 0.94 -11.30
C MET A 35 -3.70 1.65 -12.64
N TYR A 36 -3.37 0.87 -13.67
CA TYR A 36 -3.19 1.33 -15.04
C TYR A 36 -4.39 0.96 -15.91
N LYS A 37 -4.89 1.89 -16.73
CA LYS A 37 -6.11 1.69 -17.53
C LYS A 37 -5.95 2.16 -18.99
N PRO A 38 -5.07 1.55 -19.80
CA PRO A 38 -4.68 2.06 -21.12
C PRO A 38 -5.86 2.18 -22.11
N SER A 39 -6.80 1.23 -22.07
CA SER A 39 -7.98 1.22 -22.94
C SER A 39 -9.27 1.69 -22.24
N GLY A 40 -9.17 2.24 -21.03
CA GLY A 40 -10.32 2.74 -20.28
C GLY A 40 -11.32 1.69 -19.78
N LYS A 41 -11.19 0.40 -20.14
CA LYS A 41 -12.06 -0.71 -19.69
C LYS A 41 -11.37 -1.69 -18.75
N ILE A 42 -10.17 -2.12 -19.11
CA ILE A 42 -9.40 -3.14 -18.37
C ILE A 42 -8.38 -2.44 -17.47
N CYS A 43 -8.25 -2.92 -16.23
CA CYS A 43 -7.27 -2.43 -15.27
C CYS A 43 -6.12 -3.43 -15.11
N PHE A 44 -4.91 -2.90 -15.00
CA PHE A 44 -3.68 -3.65 -14.77
C PHE A 44 -2.93 -3.10 -13.57
N PHE A 45 -2.12 -3.93 -12.93
CA PHE A 45 -1.43 -3.61 -11.68
C PHE A 45 0.04 -4.00 -11.77
N ASP A 46 0.93 -3.10 -11.35
CA ASP A 46 2.35 -3.42 -11.20
C ASP A 46 2.59 -4.00 -9.80
N PRO A 47 3.20 -5.19 -9.66
CA PRO A 47 3.58 -5.73 -8.35
C PRO A 47 4.37 -4.75 -7.48
N ASP A 48 5.24 -3.92 -8.06
CA ASP A 48 6.01 -2.94 -7.30
C ASP A 48 5.13 -1.83 -6.69
N ASP A 49 4.09 -1.42 -7.41
CA ASP A 49 3.09 -0.48 -6.88
C ASP A 49 2.24 -1.11 -5.78
N LEU A 50 1.94 -2.42 -5.90
CA LEU A 50 1.22 -3.17 -4.86
C LEU A 50 2.07 -3.31 -3.58
N ASP A 51 3.37 -3.57 -3.71
CA ASP A 51 4.30 -3.62 -2.59
C ASP A 51 4.46 -2.24 -1.92
N ALA A 52 4.52 -1.17 -2.73
CA ALA A 52 4.54 0.20 -2.22
C ALA A 52 3.26 0.52 -1.47
N TYR A 53 2.09 0.08 -1.97
CA TYR A 53 0.82 0.23 -1.28
C TYR A 53 0.83 -0.46 0.09
N LEU A 54 1.31 -1.71 0.19
CA LEU A 54 1.42 -2.42 1.48
C LEU A 54 2.31 -1.68 2.49
N LYS A 55 3.34 -0.99 2.03
CA LYS A 55 4.26 -0.21 2.87
C LYS A 55 3.75 1.20 3.19
N SER A 56 2.77 1.70 2.44
CA SER A 56 2.28 3.09 2.55
C SER A 56 1.45 3.35 3.81
N VAL A 57 0.77 2.31 4.34
CA VAL A 57 -0.07 2.41 5.55
C VAL A 57 0.65 1.78 6.74
N ARG A 58 1.85 2.28 7.03
CA ARG A 58 2.59 1.88 8.22
C ARG A 58 1.97 2.55 9.45
N ILE A 59 1.56 1.73 10.42
CA ILE A 59 1.12 2.18 11.73
C ILE A 59 2.29 1.99 12.71
N SER A 60 2.62 3.03 13.48
CA SER A 60 3.66 2.94 14.50
C SER A 60 3.30 1.91 15.57
N SER A 61 4.29 1.17 16.05
CA SER A 61 4.09 0.29 17.21
C SER A 61 3.91 1.11 18.49
N GLN A 62 3.39 0.48 19.54
CA GLN A 62 3.28 1.13 20.85
C GLN A 62 4.65 1.60 21.36
N ASP A 63 5.70 0.79 21.18
CA ASP A 63 7.06 1.16 21.58
C ASP A 63 7.57 2.41 20.84
N GLU A 64 7.27 2.55 19.55
CA GLU A 64 7.64 3.73 18.76
C GLU A 64 6.89 4.97 19.24
N ILE A 65 5.60 4.82 19.57
CA ILE A 65 4.77 5.88 20.14
C ILE A 65 5.33 6.32 21.50
N ASP A 66 5.67 5.36 22.37
CA ASP A 66 6.20 5.64 23.70
C ASP A 66 7.59 6.30 23.64
N ALA A 67 8.44 5.86 22.71
CA ALA A 67 9.75 6.47 22.46
C ALA A 67 9.61 7.92 21.96
N GLU A 68 8.66 8.19 21.05
CA GLU A 68 8.39 9.54 20.56
C GLU A 68 7.83 10.44 21.68
N ALA A 69 6.93 9.93 22.51
CA ALA A 69 6.41 10.64 23.68
C ALA A 69 7.54 10.99 24.67
N ALA A 70 8.43 10.05 24.97
CA ALA A 70 9.59 10.27 25.84
C ALA A 70 10.53 11.35 25.27
N ARG A 71 10.81 11.30 23.96
CA ARG A 71 11.61 12.33 23.26
C ARG A 71 10.98 13.71 23.35
N TYR A 72 9.66 13.80 23.17
CA TYR A 72 8.93 15.06 23.27
C TYR A 72 9.01 15.66 24.68
N LEU A 73 8.81 14.85 25.72
CA LEU A 73 8.92 15.29 27.12
C LEU A 73 10.34 15.74 27.49
N ALA A 74 11.36 15.03 27.01
CA ALA A 74 12.76 15.38 27.23
C ALA A 74 13.11 16.75 26.61
N ASN A 75 12.67 17.00 25.38
CA ASN A 75 12.90 18.26 24.69
C ASN A 75 12.14 19.44 25.34
N LYS A 76 10.95 19.20 25.90
CA LYS A 76 10.16 20.24 26.58
C LYS A 76 10.75 20.65 27.93
N LYS A 77 11.56 19.79 28.57
CA LYS A 77 12.26 20.09 29.83
C LYS A 77 13.51 20.97 29.66
N LEU A 78 13.96 21.17 28.42
CA LEU A 78 15.14 21.98 28.05
C LEU A 78 14.79 23.43 27.67
N LEU A 79 13.53 23.83 27.82
CA LEU A 79 13.01 25.20 27.73
C LEU A 79 12.50 25.64 29.10
#